data_AF-U6D0N5-F1
#
_entry.id   AF-U6D0N5-F1
#
_cell.length_a   1.000
_cell.length_b   1.000
_cell.length_c   1.000
_cell.angle_alpha   90.00
_cell.angle_beta   90.00
_cell.angle_gamma   90.00
#
_symmetry.space_group_name_H-M   'P 1'
#
loop_
_entity.id
_entity.type
_entity.pdbx_description
1 polymer ?
#
loop_
_entity_poly.entity_id
_entity_poly.type
_entity_poly.pdbx_seq_one_letter_code
_entity_poly.pdbx_strand_id
1 'polypeptide(L)'
;GQFWHVTDLHLVRTYHITDDHTKVGASSKGANASNPGPFGDVLCDSPYHLILSAFDFIKNSGQEASFMIWTGDSPPHVPVYELSTDKVIDVIANMTNTIRTVFPNLQVFPALGNHDYWPQDQLPVVT
;
A
#
# COMPACT_ATOMS: atom_id res chain seq x y z
N GLY A 1 -9.75 25.88 2.10
CA GLY A 1 -9.99 24.45 1.86
C GLY A 1 -8.72 23.69 2.18
N GLN A 2 -8.84 22.45 2.64
CA GLN A 2 -7.73 21.54 2.90
C GLN A 2 -7.91 20.28 2.05
N PHE A 3 -6.82 19.56 1.81
CA PHE A 3 -6.84 18.25 1.17
C PHE A 3 -5.79 17.35 1.80
N TRP A 4 -6.00 16.05 1.70
CA TRP A 4 -5.01 15.05 2.10
C TRP A 4 -4.19 14.62 0.89
N HIS A 5 -2.92 14.29 1.11
CA HIS A 5 -2.08 13.63 0.12
C HIS A 5 -1.50 12.36 0.75
N VAL A 6 -1.83 11.22 0.16
CA VAL A 6 -1.28 9.90 0.52
C VAL A 6 -0.59 9.30 -0.69
N THR A 7 0.44 8.49 -0.47
CA THR A 7 1.25 7.92 -1.54
C THR A 7 1.98 6.68 -1.03
N ASP A 8 2.44 5.83 -1.94
CA ASP A 8 3.39 4.75 -1.69
C ASP A 8 2.97 3.84 -0.52
N LEU A 9 1.74 3.34 -0.58
CA LEU A 9 1.16 2.52 0.49
C LEU A 9 1.85 1.15 0.59
N HIS A 10 2.30 0.58 -0.53
CA HIS A 10 3.00 -0.70 -0.65
C HIS A 10 2.48 -1.79 0.31
N LEU A 11 1.31 -2.36 0.01
CA LEU A 11 0.71 -3.42 0.83
C LEU A 11 1.44 -4.76 0.69
N VAL A 12 1.95 -5.29 1.81
CA VAL A 12 2.42 -6.68 1.93
C VAL A 12 1.33 -7.55 2.52
N ARG A 13 0.67 -8.34 1.66
CA ARG A 13 -0.35 -9.32 2.11
C ARG A 13 0.22 -10.46 2.96
N THR A 14 1.51 -10.73 2.87
CA THR A 14 2.17 -11.83 3.60
C THR A 14 2.74 -11.40 4.95
N TYR A 15 2.56 -10.14 5.38
CA TYR A 15 3.16 -9.66 6.61
C TYR A 15 2.57 -10.40 7.83
N HIS A 16 3.41 -11.09 8.59
CA HIS A 16 3.02 -11.71 9.85
C HIS A 16 4.23 -11.80 10.80
N ILE A 17 3.98 -11.68 12.10
CA ILE A 17 5.03 -11.79 13.11
C ILE A 17 5.33 -13.27 13.34
N THR A 18 6.60 -13.65 13.26
CA THR A 18 7.08 -15.02 13.41
C THR A 18 8.51 -15.02 13.93
N ASP A 19 8.93 -16.12 14.58
CA ASP A 19 10.29 -16.29 15.11
C ASP A 19 11.35 -16.31 14.00
N ASP A 20 10.99 -16.79 12.81
CA ASP A 20 11.86 -16.75 11.64
C ASP A 20 11.74 -15.39 10.94
N HIS A 21 12.58 -14.43 11.36
CA HIS A 21 12.54 -13.06 10.86
C HIS A 21 12.78 -12.92 9.35
N THR A 22 13.27 -13.97 8.66
CA THR A 22 13.36 -13.99 7.18
C THR A 22 12.00 -14.18 6.49
N LYS A 23 10.98 -14.62 7.24
CA LYS A 23 9.63 -14.93 6.74
C LYS A 23 8.56 -13.94 7.16
N VAL A 24 8.94 -12.82 7.79
CA VAL A 24 7.98 -11.81 8.27
C VAL A 24 7.19 -11.20 7.13
N GLY A 25 7.84 -10.79 6.04
CA GLY A 25 7.18 -10.19 4.87
C GLY A 25 8.01 -10.41 3.62
N ALA A 26 7.37 -10.78 2.50
CA ALA A 26 8.08 -11.11 1.25
C ALA A 26 8.90 -9.92 0.70
N SER A 27 8.50 -8.69 1.02
CA SER A 27 9.22 -7.46 0.66
C SER A 27 10.64 -7.38 1.22
N SER A 28 10.97 -8.10 2.31
CA SER A 28 12.33 -8.15 2.85
C SER A 28 13.28 -8.99 1.97
N LYS A 29 12.75 -9.76 1.01
CA LYS A 29 13.51 -10.60 0.08
C LYS A 29 14.44 -11.60 0.81
N GLY A 30 13.98 -12.11 1.94
CA GLY A 30 14.72 -13.05 2.79
C GLY A 30 15.71 -12.41 3.75
N ALA A 31 15.82 -11.08 3.78
CA ALA A 31 16.52 -10.39 4.86
C ALA A 31 15.77 -10.59 6.19
N ASN A 32 16.52 -10.74 7.28
CA ASN A 32 15.95 -10.78 8.63
C ASN A 32 15.31 -9.42 8.94
N ALA A 33 13.99 -9.38 9.11
CA ALA A 33 13.31 -8.23 9.71
C ALA A 33 13.97 -7.86 11.04
N SER A 34 14.18 -6.56 11.25
CA SER A 34 15.02 -6.08 12.36
C SER A 34 14.35 -6.30 13.72
N ASN A 35 13.10 -5.87 13.85
CA ASN A 35 12.30 -5.95 15.06
C ASN A 35 10.80 -5.85 14.68
N PRO A 36 10.25 -6.91 14.07
CA PRO A 36 8.93 -6.86 13.46
C PRO A 36 7.82 -6.62 14.48
N GLY A 37 7.06 -5.54 14.29
CA GLY A 37 5.92 -5.18 15.12
C GLY A 37 4.58 -5.34 14.40
N PRO A 38 3.46 -5.09 15.08
CA PRO A 38 2.12 -5.17 14.48
C PRO A 38 1.89 -4.11 13.38
N PHE A 39 2.68 -3.03 13.38
CA PHE A 39 2.61 -1.94 12.41
C PHE A 39 3.75 -1.94 11.39
N GLY A 40 4.55 -3.00 11.34
CA GLY A 40 5.60 -3.15 10.33
C GLY A 40 6.99 -3.37 10.92
N ASP A 41 7.94 -3.41 10.00
CA ASP A 41 9.39 -3.44 10.23
C ASP A 41 10.05 -2.55 9.17
N VAL A 42 11.19 -1.95 9.50
CA VAL A 42 11.91 -1.05 8.56
C VAL A 42 12.44 -1.76 7.30
N LEU A 43 12.55 -3.09 7.32
CA LEU A 43 12.92 -3.91 6.16
C LEU A 43 11.72 -4.49 5.41
N CYS A 44 10.50 -4.14 5.82
CA CYS A 44 9.27 -4.59 5.19
C CYS A 44 8.49 -3.41 4.64
N ASP A 45 7.79 -3.65 3.54
CA ASP A 45 6.70 -2.78 3.11
C ASP A 45 5.49 -2.93 4.08
N SER A 46 4.46 -2.13 3.88
CA SER A 46 3.39 -1.93 4.87
C SER A 46 2.51 -3.17 5.12
N PRO A 47 2.35 -3.62 6.37
CA PRO A 47 1.23 -4.48 6.71
C PRO A 47 -0.10 -3.72 6.56
N TYR A 48 -1.18 -4.45 6.32
CA TYR A 48 -2.52 -3.86 6.20
C TYR A 48 -2.92 -3.03 7.43
N HIS A 49 -2.50 -3.43 8.63
CA HIS A 49 -2.74 -2.69 9.86
C HIS A 49 -2.09 -1.30 9.88
N LEU A 50 -0.91 -1.11 9.28
CA LEU A 50 -0.28 0.20 9.18
C LEU A 50 -1.10 1.13 8.30
N ILE A 51 -1.49 0.66 7.11
CA ILE A 51 -2.30 1.43 6.15
C ILE A 51 -3.64 1.81 6.77
N LEU A 52 -4.32 0.86 7.41
CA LEU A 52 -5.58 1.15 8.12
C LEU A 52 -5.40 2.18 9.23
N SER A 53 -4.31 2.11 10.00
CA SER A 53 -4.05 3.07 11.08
C SER A 53 -3.86 4.50 10.55
N ALA A 54 -3.23 4.66 9.40
CA ALA A 54 -3.06 5.96 8.75
C ALA A 54 -4.41 6.53 8.29
N PHE A 55 -5.25 5.71 7.64
CA PHE A 55 -6.59 6.14 7.23
C PHE A 55 -7.53 6.39 8.41
N ASP A 56 -7.42 5.59 9.49
CA ASP A 56 -8.18 5.83 10.72
C ASP A 56 -7.77 7.16 11.38
N PHE A 57 -6.48 7.48 11.43
CA PHE A 57 -6.00 8.79 11.88
C PHE A 57 -6.60 9.92 11.04
N ILE A 58 -6.55 9.82 9.71
CA ILE A 58 -7.12 10.85 8.81
C ILE A 58 -8.60 11.05 9.13
N LYS A 59 -9.38 9.97 9.23
CA LYS A 59 -10.81 9.99 9.54
C LYS A 59 -11.11 10.63 10.90
N ASN A 60 -10.28 10.37 11.90
CA ASN A 60 -10.50 10.80 13.29
C ASN A 60 -9.72 12.07 13.67
N SER A 61 -9.00 12.69 12.73
CA SER A 61 -8.14 13.85 12.96
C SER A 61 -8.89 15.13 13.35
N GLY A 62 -10.20 15.19 13.10
CA GLY A 62 -11.01 16.40 13.23
C GLY A 62 -10.70 17.47 12.16
N GLN A 63 -9.85 17.17 11.18
CA GLN A 63 -9.57 18.06 10.06
C GLN A 63 -10.59 17.84 8.94
N GLU A 64 -11.15 18.93 8.42
CA GLU A 64 -12.10 18.91 7.31
C GLU A 64 -11.36 19.07 5.99
N ALA A 65 -11.38 18.03 5.15
CA ALA A 65 -10.76 18.05 3.83
C ALA A 65 -11.81 17.97 2.72
N SER A 66 -11.62 18.74 1.65
CA SER A 66 -12.54 18.78 0.51
C SER A 66 -12.32 17.61 -0.46
N PHE A 67 -11.09 17.09 -0.53
CA PHE A 67 -10.71 15.94 -1.36
C PHE A 67 -9.40 15.32 -0.85
N MET A 68 -9.00 14.21 -1.47
CA MET A 68 -7.71 13.55 -1.27
C MET A 68 -7.01 13.34 -2.62
N ILE A 69 -5.70 13.51 -2.64
CA ILE A 69 -4.82 13.07 -3.73
C ILE A 69 -4.15 11.76 -3.29
N TRP A 70 -4.18 10.75 -4.14
CA TRP A 70 -3.50 9.48 -3.91
C TRP A 70 -2.58 9.16 -5.09
N THR A 71 -1.26 9.25 -4.91
CA THR A 71 -0.30 9.14 -6.02
C THR A 71 0.25 7.74 -6.27
N GLY A 72 -0.49 6.69 -5.90
CA GLY A 72 -0.22 5.31 -6.33
C GLY A 72 0.77 4.55 -5.45
N ASP A 73 1.42 3.56 -6.07
CA ASP A 73 2.37 2.60 -5.50
C ASP A 73 1.77 1.72 -4.40
N SER A 74 0.86 0.85 -4.83
CA SER A 74 0.08 -0.04 -3.96
C SER A 74 0.71 -1.42 -3.77
N PRO A 75 1.20 -2.12 -4.82
CA PRO A 75 1.84 -3.43 -4.67
C PRO A 75 3.20 -3.36 -3.95
N PRO A 76 3.65 -4.45 -3.30
CA PRO A 76 4.89 -4.46 -2.55
C PRO A 76 6.12 -4.64 -3.46
N HIS A 77 7.29 -4.34 -2.92
CA HIS A 77 8.61 -4.57 -3.51
C HIS A 77 9.03 -6.04 -3.42
N VAL A 78 8.44 -6.89 -4.25
CA VAL A 78 8.85 -8.30 -4.42
C VAL A 78 9.40 -8.55 -5.83
N PRO A 79 10.18 -9.62 -6.07
CA PRO A 79 10.59 -9.97 -7.42
C PRO A 79 9.40 -10.13 -8.37
N VAL A 80 9.58 -9.74 -9.64
CA VAL A 80 8.50 -9.72 -10.66
C VAL A 80 7.74 -11.04 -10.76
N TYR A 81 8.43 -12.17 -10.61
CA TYR A 81 7.86 -13.52 -10.69
C TYR A 81 6.96 -13.89 -9.49
N GLU A 82 7.00 -13.13 -8.39
CA GLU A 82 6.13 -13.34 -7.23
C GLU A 82 4.79 -12.60 -7.36
N LEU A 83 4.71 -11.65 -8.30
CA LEU A 83 3.48 -10.95 -8.70
C LEU A 83 2.93 -11.47 -10.04
N SER A 84 1.75 -10.96 -10.38
CA SER A 84 1.08 -11.13 -11.66
C SER A 84 0.17 -9.93 -11.88
N THR A 85 -0.34 -9.74 -13.09
CA THR A 85 -1.36 -8.70 -13.38
C THR A 85 -2.54 -8.79 -12.41
N ASP A 86 -3.11 -9.99 -12.20
CA ASP A 86 -4.23 -10.19 -11.28
C ASP A 86 -3.87 -9.80 -9.84
N LYS A 87 -2.68 -10.18 -9.36
CA LYS A 87 -2.24 -9.82 -8.00
C LYS A 87 -2.05 -8.33 -7.82
N VAL A 88 -1.56 -7.61 -8.85
CA VAL A 88 -1.42 -6.15 -8.84
C VAL A 88 -2.80 -5.50 -8.79
N ILE A 89 -3.72 -5.92 -9.67
CA ILE A 89 -5.11 -5.43 -9.69
C ILE A 89 -5.80 -5.67 -8.35
N ASP A 90 -5.63 -6.85 -7.75
CA ASP A 90 -6.20 -7.18 -6.44
C ASP A 90 -5.72 -6.23 -5.33
N VAL A 91 -4.43 -5.86 -5.33
CA VAL A 91 -3.87 -4.96 -4.32
C VAL A 91 -4.40 -3.54 -4.53
N ILE A 92 -4.44 -3.05 -5.77
CA ILE A 92 -5.01 -1.73 -6.10
C ILE A 92 -6.50 -1.69 -5.73
N ALA A 93 -7.24 -2.76 -6.04
CA ALA A 93 -8.65 -2.90 -5.69
C ALA A 93 -8.86 -2.93 -4.17
N ASN A 94 -7.98 -3.60 -3.43
CA ASN A 94 -8.00 -3.61 -1.97
C ASN A 94 -7.84 -2.18 -1.43
N MET A 95 -6.79 -1.45 -1.83
CA MET A 95 -6.56 -0.06 -1.40
C MET A 95 -7.71 0.87 -1.78
N THR A 96 -8.23 0.73 -3.00
CA THR A 96 -9.39 1.50 -3.47
C THR A 96 -10.62 1.24 -2.59
N ASN A 97 -10.92 -0.02 -2.28
CA ASN A 97 -12.05 -0.38 -1.44
C ASN A 97 -11.86 0.07 0.01
N THR A 98 -10.65 -0.03 0.55
CA THR A 98 -10.32 0.50 1.88
C THR A 98 -10.59 2.01 1.94
N ILE A 99 -10.06 2.79 1.00
CA ILE A 99 -10.25 4.24 0.95
C ILE A 99 -11.75 4.59 0.83
N ARG A 100 -12.48 3.94 -0.08
CA ARG A 100 -13.94 4.16 -0.26
C ARG A 100 -14.76 3.79 0.97
N THR A 101 -14.34 2.76 1.71
CA THR A 101 -15.02 2.33 2.93
C THR A 101 -14.78 3.31 4.07
N VAL A 102 -13.54 3.80 4.21
CA VAL A 102 -13.18 4.76 5.27
C VAL A 102 -13.75 6.15 4.99
N PHE A 103 -13.74 6.60 3.72
CA PHE A 103 -14.14 7.94 3.29
C PHE A 103 -15.23 7.90 2.18
N PRO A 104 -16.47 7.46 2.50
CA PRO A 104 -17.51 7.24 1.48
C PRO A 104 -17.96 8.51 0.74
N ASN A 105 -17.74 9.70 1.31
CA ASN A 105 -18.19 10.98 0.77
C ASN A 105 -17.04 11.88 0.30
N LEU A 106 -15.78 11.43 0.39
CA LEU A 106 -14.62 12.22 0.00
C LEU A 106 -14.26 11.94 -1.45
N GLN A 107 -14.13 12.99 -2.26
CA GLN A 107 -13.60 12.84 -3.61
C GLN A 107 -12.10 12.50 -3.54
N VAL A 108 -11.67 11.46 -4.26
CA VAL A 108 -10.27 11.04 -4.34
C VAL A 108 -9.80 11.14 -5.78
N PHE A 109 -8.65 11.76 -5.99
CA PHE A 109 -7.97 11.86 -7.28
C PHE A 109 -6.75 10.93 -7.28
N PRO A 110 -6.88 9.69 -7.78
CA PRO A 110 -5.77 8.75 -7.85
C PRO A 110 -4.87 9.00 -9.07
N ALA A 111 -3.60 8.68 -8.93
CA ALA A 111 -2.65 8.46 -10.02
C ALA A 111 -1.99 7.09 -9.85
N LEU A 112 -1.57 6.48 -10.95
CA LEU A 112 -0.82 5.22 -10.92
C LEU A 112 0.66 5.51 -10.66
N GLY A 113 1.26 4.72 -9.77
CA GLY A 113 2.70 4.63 -9.59
C GLY A 113 3.33 3.54 -10.48
N ASN A 114 4.66 3.40 -10.41
CA ASN A 114 5.38 2.44 -11.23
C ASN A 114 5.19 0.98 -10.77
N HIS A 115 4.87 0.76 -9.49
CA HIS A 115 4.52 -0.57 -8.98
C HIS A 115 3.07 -0.98 -9.27
N ASP A 116 2.20 -0.05 -9.69
CA ASP A 116 0.79 -0.32 -10.02
C ASP A 116 0.58 -0.96 -11.41
N TYR A 117 1.60 -1.68 -11.91
CA TYR A 117 1.55 -2.42 -13.17
C TYR A 117 2.35 -3.73 -13.07
N TRP A 118 2.05 -4.68 -13.95
CA TRP A 118 2.84 -5.90 -14.05
C TRP A 118 3.28 -6.15 -15.50
N PRO A 119 4.58 -6.40 -15.75
CA PRO A 119 5.70 -6.24 -14.82
C PRO A 119 5.83 -4.81 -14.29
N GLN A 120 6.35 -4.63 -13.06
CA GLN A 120 6.57 -3.29 -12.50
C GLN A 120 7.40 -2.42 -13.46
N ASP A 121 7.17 -1.11 -13.42
CA ASP A 121 7.83 -0.09 -14.26
C ASP A 121 7.48 -0.13 -15.76
N GLN A 122 6.81 -1.19 -16.24
CA GLN A 122 6.52 -1.39 -17.66
C GLN A 122 5.13 -0.87 -18.07
N LEU A 123 4.70 0.28 -17.52
CA LEU A 123 3.46 0.92 -17.96
C LEU A 123 3.54 1.15 -19.48
N PRO A 124 2.51 0.74 -20.25
CA PRO A 124 2.57 0.77 -21.70
C PRO A 124 2.60 2.23 -22.17
N VAL A 125 3.52 2.53 -23.08
CA VAL A 125 3.46 3.79 -23.84
C VAL A 125 2.34 3.68 -24.87
N VAL A 126 1.59 4.76 -25.05
CA VAL A 126 0.64 4.85 -26.17
C VAL A 126 1.46 4.91 -27.47
N THR A 127 1.26 3.91 -28.35
CA THR A 127 1.74 3.92 -29.74
C THR A 127 0.60 4.24 -30.69
#